data_AF-A0A8S3G646-F1
#
_entry.id   AF-A0A8S3G646-F1
#
_cell.length_a   1.000
_cell.length_b   1.000
_cell.length_c   1.000
_cell.angle_alpha   90.00
_cell.angle_beta   90.00
_cell.angle_gamma   90.00
#
_symmetry.space_group_name_H-M   'P 1'
#
loop_
_entity.id
_entity.type
_entity.pdbx_description
1 polymer ?
#
loop_
_entity_poly.entity_id
_entity_poly.type
_entity_poly.pdbx_seq_one_letter_code
_entity_poly.pdbx_strand_id
1 'polypeptide(L)'
;LKFTGDDAAAVLLEPILGEGGVIVPNDDYFPGVRRLCDKYGALLIADEVQTGMGRTGKMFCIEHWNVEPDILCLGKAFGGGIMPAGKYLTIVYL
;
A
#
# COMPACT_ATOMS: atom_id res chain seq x y z
N LEU A 1 -18.42 14.70 4.24
CA LEU A 1 -18.37 13.21 4.23
C LEU A 1 -17.94 12.76 5.63
N LYS A 2 -18.87 12.28 6.46
CA LYS A 2 -18.58 11.70 7.77
C LYS A 2 -18.67 10.19 7.60
N PHE A 3 -17.54 9.50 7.53
CA PHE A 3 -17.51 8.04 7.62
C PHE A 3 -17.58 7.68 9.11
N THR A 4 -18.69 7.06 9.51
CA THR A 4 -18.85 6.42 10.81
C THR A 4 -18.18 5.05 10.74
N GLY A 5 -17.31 4.75 11.70
CA GLY A 5 -16.29 3.68 11.64
C GLY A 5 -16.75 2.23 11.57
N ASP A 6 -18.00 1.94 11.20
CA ASP A 6 -18.54 0.58 11.20
C ASP A 6 -18.72 -0.01 9.78
N ASP A 7 -18.53 0.78 8.71
CA ASP A 7 -18.81 0.35 7.31
C ASP A 7 -17.59 0.36 6.36
N ALA A 8 -16.41 0.79 6.84
CA ALA A 8 -15.24 0.91 5.97
C ALA A 8 -14.52 -0.44 5.80
N ALA A 9 -14.71 -1.09 4.64
CA ALA A 9 -14.11 -2.40 4.37
C ALA A 9 -12.59 -2.35 4.17
N ALA A 10 -12.05 -1.27 3.60
CA ALA A 10 -10.62 -1.15 3.31
C ALA A 10 -10.15 0.31 3.18
N VAL A 11 -8.85 0.50 3.36
CA VAL A 11 -8.09 1.71 3.11
C VAL A 11 -7.05 1.40 2.03
N LEU A 12 -7.13 2.09 0.89
CA LEU A 12 -6.16 1.96 -0.22
C LEU A 12 -5.30 3.21 -0.28
N LEU A 13 -3.98 3.03 -0.25
CA LEU A 13 -3.00 4.12 -0.26
C LEU A 13 -1.76 3.78 -1.09
N GLU A 14 -1.25 4.76 -1.81
CA GLU A 14 0.11 4.73 -2.36
C GLU A 14 1.13 5.01 -1.24
N PRO A 15 2.18 4.19 -1.05
CA PRO A 15 3.22 4.44 -0.04
C PRO A 15 3.96 5.77 -0.21
N ILE A 16 4.22 6.15 -1.46
CA ILE A 16 4.64 7.49 -1.85
C ILE A 16 3.66 7.91 -2.93
N LEU A 17 2.97 9.03 -2.72
CA LEU A 17 2.01 9.54 -3.69
C LEU A 17 2.76 10.00 -4.94
N GLY A 18 2.65 9.23 -6.02
CA GLY A 18 3.43 9.45 -7.22
C GLY A 18 3.00 10.67 -8.01
N GLU A 19 1.86 10.52 -8.70
CA GLU A 19 1.31 11.54 -9.61
C GLU A 19 0.81 12.79 -8.89
N GLY A 20 0.64 12.72 -7.57
CA GLY A 20 0.31 13.88 -6.73
C GLY A 20 1.50 14.77 -6.37
N GLY A 21 2.70 14.47 -6.88
CA GLY A 21 3.90 15.30 -6.69
C GLY A 21 5.02 14.64 -5.88
N VAL A 22 5.13 13.31 -5.90
CA VAL A 22 6.15 12.54 -5.18
C VAL A 22 6.18 12.91 -3.69
N ILE A 23 5.07 12.66 -3.01
CA ILE A 23 4.90 13.02 -1.60
C ILE A 23 5.27 11.83 -0.73
N VAL A 24 6.39 11.96 -0.02
CA VAL A 24 6.80 11.00 1.01
C VAL A 24 6.08 11.37 2.31
N PRO A 25 5.27 10.47 2.89
CA PRO A 25 4.60 10.75 4.15
C PRO A 25 5.60 10.72 5.31
N ASN A 26 5.21 11.32 6.44
CA ASN A 26 5.98 11.23 7.68
C ASN A 26 6.06 9.78 8.19
N ASP A 27 7.10 9.48 8.96
CA ASP A 27 7.39 8.11 9.46
C ASP A 27 6.27 7.51 10.32
N ASP A 28 5.42 8.33 10.93
CA ASP A 28 4.32 7.89 11.79
C ASP A 28 3.00 7.66 11.04
N TYR A 29 2.92 8.05 9.76
CA TYR A 29 1.69 8.00 8.98
C TYR A 29 1.18 6.57 8.77
N PHE A 30 1.98 5.70 8.13
CA PHE A 30 1.59 4.32 7.88
C PHE A 30 1.40 3.48 9.15
N PRO A 31 2.26 3.60 10.17
CA PRO A 31 1.98 2.98 11.47
C PRO A 31 0.66 3.44 12.08
N GLY A 32 0.30 4.73 11.92
CA GLY A 32 -0.99 5.27 12.32
C GLY A 32 -2.16 4.67 11.53
N VAL A 33 -2.04 4.60 10.21
CA VAL A 33 -3.06 4.00 9.33
C VAL A 33 -3.27 2.52 9.69
N ARG A 34 -2.20 1.74 9.89
CA ARG A 34 -2.29 0.33 10.29
C ARG A 34 -3.07 0.16 11.58
N ARG A 35 -2.73 0.94 12.62
CA ARG A 35 -3.46 0.93 13.90
C ARG A 35 -4.95 1.26 13.74
N LEU A 36 -5.28 2.19 12.85
CA LEU A 36 -6.68 2.53 12.56
C LEU A 36 -7.39 1.38 11.84
N CYS A 37 -6.75 0.78 10.84
CA CYS A 37 -7.29 -0.37 10.12
C CYS A 37 -7.57 -1.53 11.09
N ASP A 38 -6.65 -1.83 12.01
CA ASP A 38 -6.83 -2.87 13.04
C ASP A 38 -7.99 -2.55 13.99
N LYS A 39 -8.08 -1.28 14.43
CA LYS A 39 -9.14 -0.83 15.34
C LYS A 39 -10.54 -0.97 14.73
N TYR A 40 -10.68 -0.72 13.43
CA TYR A 40 -11.97 -0.71 12.74
C TYR A 40 -12.24 -1.98 11.91
N GLY A 41 -11.34 -2.96 11.94
CA GLY A 41 -11.48 -4.19 11.15
C GLY A 41 -11.43 -3.96 9.63
N ALA A 42 -10.76 -2.88 9.20
CA ALA A 42 -10.58 -2.55 7.79
C ALA A 42 -9.30 -3.18 7.24
N LEU A 43 -9.30 -3.56 5.96
CA LEU A 43 -8.10 -4.01 5.26
C LEU A 43 -7.23 -2.82 4.86
N LEU A 44 -5.91 -2.96 4.99
CA LEU A 44 -4.94 -2.03 4.42
C LEU A 44 -4.47 -2.56 3.06
N ILE A 45 -4.67 -1.78 2.01
CA ILE A 45 -4.20 -2.07 0.66
C ILE A 45 -3.09 -1.06 0.32
N ALA A 46 -1.88 -1.56 0.06
CA ALA A 46 -0.78 -0.76 -0.42
C ALA A 46 -0.72 -0.81 -1.95
N ASP A 47 -0.96 0.33 -2.60
CA ASP A 47 -0.80 0.47 -4.04
C ASP A 47 0.68 0.70 -4.38
N GLU A 48 1.35 -0.39 -4.75
CA GLU A 48 2.77 -0.44 -5.08
C GLU A 48 2.99 -0.55 -6.59
N VAL A 49 1.99 -0.19 -7.41
CA VAL A 49 2.09 -0.22 -8.86
C VAL A 49 3.25 0.65 -9.35
N GLN A 50 3.52 1.79 -8.69
CA GLN A 50 4.66 2.65 -9.02
C GLN A 50 5.87 2.46 -8.10
N THR A 51 5.64 2.33 -6.80
CA THR A 51 6.68 2.36 -5.76
C THR A 51 7.30 1.00 -5.47
N GLY A 52 6.67 -0.09 -5.94
CA GLY A 52 7.15 -1.45 -5.75
C GLY A 52 8.30 -1.82 -6.68
N MET A 53 8.69 -3.10 -6.62
CA MET A 53 9.73 -3.68 -7.48
C MET A 53 11.07 -2.94 -7.37
N GLY A 54 11.48 -2.59 -6.15
CA GLY A 54 12.80 -1.99 -5.92
C GLY A 54 12.89 -0.49 -6.17
N ARG A 55 11.82 0.19 -6.62
CA ARG A 55 11.85 1.62 -7.02
C ARG A 55 12.43 2.53 -5.93
N THR A 56 12.17 2.21 -4.67
CA THR A 56 12.53 3.05 -3.51
C THR A 56 13.70 2.46 -2.70
N GLY A 57 14.41 1.45 -3.23
CA GLY A 57 15.53 0.79 -2.55
C GLY A 57 15.14 -0.39 -1.65
N LYS A 58 13.83 -0.67 -1.51
CA LYS A 58 13.27 -1.90 -0.91
C LYS A 58 12.38 -2.62 -1.92
N MET A 59 12.11 -3.92 -1.72
CA MET A 59 11.30 -4.70 -2.65
C MET A 59 9.89 -4.10 -2.77
N PHE A 60 9.29 -3.79 -1.63
CA PHE A 60 8.07 -2.99 -1.51
C PHE A 60 8.36 -1.72 -0.70
N CYS A 61 7.83 -0.58 -1.12
CA CYS A 61 8.02 0.71 -0.45
C CYS A 61 7.42 0.73 0.97
N ILE A 62 6.31 0.04 1.21
CA ILE A 62 5.65 -0.02 2.53
C ILE A 62 6.59 -0.56 3.64
N GLU A 63 7.60 -1.34 3.26
CA GLU A 63 8.62 -1.88 4.17
C GLU A 63 9.50 -0.79 4.80
N HIS A 64 9.55 0.43 4.26
CA HIS A 64 10.27 1.55 4.90
C HIS A 64 9.66 1.92 6.25
N TRP A 65 8.36 1.67 6.45
CA TRP A 65 7.65 1.98 7.68
C TRP A 65 7.42 0.76 8.60
N ASN A 66 7.97 -0.41 8.25
CA ASN A 66 7.73 -1.68 8.94
C ASN A 66 6.22 -1.97 9.12
N VAL A 67 5.42 -1.67 8.10
CA VAL A 67 3.98 -1.93 8.08
C VAL A 67 3.68 -3.05 7.09
N GLU A 68 2.87 -4.01 7.55
CA GLU A 68 2.35 -5.10 6.73
C GLU A 68 0.93 -4.75 6.22
N PRO A 69 0.74 -4.59 4.90
CA PRO A 69 -0.59 -4.44 4.32
C PRO A 69 -1.26 -5.80 4.13
N ASP A 70 -2.59 -5.82 4.11
CA ASP A 70 -3.38 -7.04 3.85
C ASP A 70 -3.35 -7.41 2.35
N ILE A 71 -3.29 -6.41 1.47
CA ILE A 71 -3.23 -6.59 0.02
C ILE A 71 -2.18 -5.64 -0.58
N LEU A 72 -1.42 -6.15 -1.55
CA LEU A 72 -0.49 -5.38 -2.38
C LEU A 72 -0.98 -5.33 -3.83
N CYS A 73 -1.01 -4.13 -4.41
CA CYS A 73 -1.24 -3.94 -5.84
C CYS A 73 0.11 -3.80 -6.57
N LEU A 74 0.32 -4.59 -7.62
CA LEU A 74 1.56 -4.58 -8.41
C LEU A 74 1.25 -4.40 -9.89
N GLY A 75 2.11 -3.68 -10.58
CA GLY A 75 2.02 -3.40 -12.01
C GLY A 75 3.31 -2.76 -12.51
N LYS A 76 3.23 -1.96 -13.59
CA LYS A 76 4.38 -1.26 -14.22
C LYS A 76 5.62 -2.14 -14.34
N ALA A 77 6.63 -1.92 -13.47
CA ALA A 77 7.90 -2.65 -13.47
C ALA A 77 7.73 -4.16 -13.27
N PHE A 78 6.60 -4.61 -12.72
CA PHE A 78 6.24 -6.03 -12.61
C PHE A 78 6.20 -6.74 -13.98
N GLY A 79 5.80 -6.02 -15.04
CA GLY A 79 5.82 -6.55 -16.41
C GLY A 79 7.21 -6.63 -17.04
N GLY A 80 8.26 -6.22 -16.31
CA GLY A 80 9.64 -6.18 -16.79
C GLY A 80 9.87 -5.21 -17.95
N GLY A 81 8.89 -4.35 -18.28
CA GLY A 81 8.90 -3.54 -19.50
C GLY A 81 8.71 -4.33 -20.80
N ILE A 82 8.42 -5.64 -20.71
CA ILE A 82 8.33 -6.56 -21.85
C ILE A 82 6.89 -6.96 -22.12
N MET A 83 6.09 -7.15 -21.06
CA MET A 83 4.68 -7.51 -21.19
C MET A 83 3.80 -6.66 -20.26
N PRO A 84 2.60 -6.24 -20.68
CA PRO A 84 1.62 -5.68 -19.76
C PRO A 84 1.24 -6.74 -18.70
N ALA A 85 1.54 -6.46 -17.43
CA ALA A 85 1.22 -7.36 -16.33
C ALA A 85 0.77 -6.55 -15.10
N GLY A 86 -0.28 -7.03 -14.44
CA GLY A 86 -0.77 -6.52 -13.15
C GLY A 86 -1.14 -7.69 -12.24
N LYS A 87 -0.97 -7.52 -10.94
CA LYS A 87 -1.26 -8.55 -9.94
C LYS A 87 -1.79 -7.89 -8.65
N TYR A 88 -2.82 -8.49 -8.08
CA TYR A 88 -3.22 -8.25 -6.70
C TYR A 88 -2.72 -9.43 -5.86
N LEU A 89 -2.02 -9.15 -4.76
CA LEU A 89 -1.49 -10.16 -3.86
C LEU A 89 -2.11 -9.98 -2.49
N THR A 90 -2.90 -10.94 -2.04
CA THR A 90 -3.33 -11.05 -0.64
C THR A 90 -2.24 -11.73 0.17
N ILE A 91 -1.89 -11.17 1.32
CA ILE A 91 -0.99 -11.82 2.27
C ILE A 91 -1.85 -12.72 3.16
N VAL A 92 -1.59 -14.04 3.13
CA VAL A 92 -2.29 -15.02 3.98
C VAL A 92 -1.30 -15.50 5.03
N TYR A 93 -1.61 -15.28 6.31
CA TYR A 93 -0.83 -15.80 7.44
C TYR A 93 -0.84 -17.35 7.41
N LEU A 94 0.35 -17.96 7.52
CA LEU A 94 0.54 -19.38 7.88
C LEU A 94 0.99 -19.47 9.34
#